data_AF-A0A6N6N2Y0-F1
#
_entry.id   AF-A0A6N6N2Y0-F1
#
_cell.length_a   1.000
_cell.length_b   1.000
_cell.length_c   1.000
_cell.angle_alpha   90.00
_cell.angle_beta   90.00
_cell.angle_gamma   90.00
#
_symmetry.space_group_name_H-M   'P 1'
#
loop_
_entity.id
_entity.type
_entity.pdbx_description
1 polymer ?
#
loop_
_entity_poly.entity_id
_entity_poly.type
_entity_poly.pdbx_seq_one_letter_code
_entity_poly.pdbx_strand_id
1 'polypeptide(L)'
;MSDDMEKTLAEKSYEESIANDFFNMIQEARENGVDLDEGFETTPLSMQNATLRYMFYNKKFLKGTNMPMALKKKMGVSNILTAVEVNGKPVGIFLVCTLSVPLSKVLTEDQVFKSIQTKALHDFKGKVALLMQRGFETDASAPVH
;
A
#
# COMPACT_ATOMS: atom_id res chain seq x y z
N MET A 1 37.25 -16.23 6.30
CA MET A 1 35.88 -16.23 6.86
C MET A 1 35.46 -14.78 7.02
N SER A 2 35.09 -14.13 5.92
CA SER A 2 34.69 -12.71 5.94
C SER A 2 33.71 -12.32 4.83
N ASP A 3 33.55 -13.12 3.76
CA ASP A 3 32.71 -12.72 2.62
C ASP A 3 31.22 -13.08 2.72
N ASP A 4 30.79 -13.94 3.65
CA ASP A 4 29.38 -14.34 3.78
C ASP A 4 28.54 -13.38 4.66
N MET A 5 29.18 -12.46 5.40
CA MET A 5 28.47 -11.55 6.31
C MET A 5 28.04 -10.24 5.65
N GLU A 6 28.56 -9.93 4.46
CA GLU A 6 28.29 -8.67 3.75
C GLU A 6 27.16 -8.81 2.71
N LYS A 7 26.68 -10.04 2.47
CA LYS A 7 25.62 -10.33 1.48
C LYS A 7 24.19 -10.33 2.03
N THR A 8 24.01 -10.21 3.35
CA THR A 8 22.69 -10.24 4.00
C THR A 8 22.09 -8.86 4.28
N LEU A 9 22.79 -7.76 3.96
CA LEU A 9 22.29 -6.40 4.15
C LEU A 9 21.62 -5.78 2.91
N ALA A 10 21.75 -6.39 1.73
CA ALA A 10 21.33 -5.80 0.46
C ALA A 10 20.38 -6.71 -0.30
N GLU A 11 19.13 -6.76 0.17
CA GLU A 11 17.87 -6.97 -0.58
C GLU A 11 16.80 -7.38 0.44
N LYS A 12 16.26 -6.42 1.19
CA LYS A 12 14.96 -6.67 1.85
C LYS A 12 13.98 -7.07 0.75
N SER A 13 13.21 -8.15 0.96
CA SER A 13 12.15 -8.51 0.02
C SER A 13 11.17 -7.34 -0.13
N TYR A 14 10.44 -7.31 -1.26
CA TYR A 14 9.47 -6.24 -1.50
C TYR A 14 8.40 -6.20 -0.38
N GLU A 15 8.02 -7.37 0.11
CA GLU A 15 7.11 -7.57 1.24
C GLU A 15 7.63 -6.97 2.55
N GLU A 16 8.90 -7.17 2.88
CA GLU A 16 9.53 -6.57 4.08
C GLU A 16 9.61 -5.06 3.94
N SER A 17 10.01 -4.57 2.76
CA SER A 17 10.15 -3.14 2.51
C SER A 17 8.80 -2.41 2.63
N ILE A 18 7.74 -2.95 2.01
CA ILE A 18 6.41 -2.33 2.10
C ILE A 18 5.79 -2.47 3.49
N ALA A 19 6.08 -3.55 4.21
CA ALA A 19 5.61 -3.73 5.58
C ALA A 19 6.23 -2.68 6.52
N ASN A 20 7.53 -2.42 6.38
CA ASN A 20 8.21 -1.32 7.06
C ASN A 20 7.59 0.03 6.71
N ASP A 21 7.33 0.31 5.43
CA ASP A 21 6.73 1.57 5.00
C ASP A 21 5.33 1.77 5.60
N PHE A 22 4.48 0.75 5.55
CA PHE A 22 3.16 0.79 6.16
C PHE A 22 3.22 0.96 7.68
N PHE A 23 4.16 0.28 8.35
CA PHE A 23 4.35 0.46 9.78
C PHE A 23 4.76 1.90 10.10
N ASN A 24 5.73 2.46 9.39
CA ASN A 24 6.18 3.84 9.60
C ASN A 24 5.05 4.83 9.34
N MET A 25 4.24 4.66 8.30
CA MET A 25 3.08 5.53 8.05
C MET A 25 2.03 5.48 9.18
N ILE A 26 1.81 4.30 9.78
CA ILE A 26 0.91 4.17 10.94
C ILE A 26 1.49 4.92 12.16
N GLN A 27 2.80 4.85 12.35
CA GLN A 27 3.48 5.52 13.47
C GLN A 27 3.51 7.03 13.27
N GLU A 28 3.84 7.51 12.07
CA GLU A 28 3.76 8.93 11.72
C GLU A 28 2.35 9.48 11.90
N ALA A 29 1.32 8.76 11.45
CA ALA A 29 -0.07 9.17 11.66
C ALA A 29 -0.41 9.25 13.16
N ARG A 30 0.06 8.29 13.97
CA ARG A 30 -0.10 8.33 15.43
C ARG A 30 0.58 9.54 16.06
N GLU A 31 1.82 9.82 15.69
CA GLU A 31 2.61 10.93 16.21
C GLU A 31 2.01 12.28 15.83
N ASN A 32 1.40 12.36 14.65
CA ASN A 32 0.68 13.55 14.18
C ASN A 32 -0.74 13.71 14.78
N GLY A 33 -1.15 12.83 15.70
CA GLY A 33 -2.45 12.91 16.36
C GLY A 33 -3.64 12.52 15.47
N VAL A 34 -3.39 11.80 14.37
CA VAL A 34 -4.47 11.25 13.53
C VAL A 34 -5.21 10.18 14.31
N ASP A 35 -6.54 10.21 14.28
CA ASP A 35 -7.37 9.14 14.83
C ASP A 35 -7.27 7.89 13.96
N LEU A 36 -6.31 7.02 14.31
CA LEU A 36 -6.11 5.73 13.66
C LEU A 36 -7.35 4.84 13.70
N ASP A 37 -8.27 5.07 14.64
CA ASP A 37 -9.49 4.28 14.70
C ASP A 37 -10.50 4.69 13.63
N GLU A 38 -10.51 5.95 13.19
CA GLU A 38 -11.29 6.40 12.04
C GLU A 38 -10.65 6.00 10.70
N GLY A 39 -9.32 5.84 10.71
CA GLY A 39 -8.52 5.49 9.54
C GLY A 39 -8.00 6.73 8.82
N PHE A 40 -7.09 6.52 7.87
CA PHE A 40 -6.41 7.60 7.18
C PHE A 40 -5.96 7.18 5.78
N GLU A 41 -5.66 8.16 4.95
CA GLU A 41 -5.14 7.95 3.59
C GLU A 41 -3.80 8.67 3.43
N THR A 42 -2.90 8.09 2.64
CA THR A 42 -1.66 8.72 2.21
C THR A 42 -1.53 8.63 0.70
N THR A 43 -0.86 9.61 0.10
CA THR A 43 -0.60 9.66 -1.35
C THR A 43 0.91 9.65 -1.57
N PRO A 44 1.56 8.47 -1.49
CA PRO A 44 3.02 8.37 -1.57
C PRO A 44 3.58 8.77 -2.93
N LEU A 45 2.77 8.74 -3.98
CA LEU A 45 3.19 9.09 -5.33
C LEU A 45 2.06 9.76 -6.09
N SER A 46 2.31 10.97 -6.60
CA SER A 46 1.44 11.65 -7.52
C SER A 46 2.25 12.13 -8.72
N MET A 47 1.89 11.67 -9.90
CA MET A 47 2.42 12.06 -11.20
C MET A 47 1.35 12.85 -11.96
N GLN A 48 1.70 13.48 -13.09
CA GLN A 48 0.75 14.28 -13.90
C GLN A 48 -0.55 13.50 -14.23
N ASN A 49 -0.43 12.23 -14.59
CA ASN A 49 -1.56 11.42 -15.05
C ASN A 49 -1.88 10.24 -14.15
N ALA A 50 -1.14 10.03 -13.05
CA ALA A 50 -1.34 8.87 -12.19
C ALA A 50 -1.09 9.17 -10.72
N THR A 51 -1.87 8.55 -9.83
CA THR A 51 -1.77 8.71 -8.38
C THR A 51 -1.81 7.34 -7.71
N LEU A 52 -0.89 7.09 -6.78
CA LEU A 52 -0.98 5.97 -5.84
C LEU A 52 -1.53 6.50 -4.53
N ARG A 53 -2.57 5.83 -4.02
CA ARG A 53 -3.11 6.09 -2.68
C ARG A 53 -3.03 4.86 -1.82
N TYR A 54 -2.62 5.02 -0.57
CA TYR A 54 -2.70 4.00 0.47
C TYR A 54 -3.80 4.40 1.45
N MET A 55 -4.69 3.46 1.74
CA MET A 55 -5.89 3.68 2.54
C MET A 55 -5.87 2.71 3.72
N PHE A 56 -5.71 3.24 4.92
CA PHE A 56 -5.60 2.50 6.16
C PHE A 56 -6.94 2.59 6.89
N TYR A 57 -7.72 1.52 6.84
CA TYR A 57 -9.08 1.54 7.37
C TYR A 57 -9.40 0.37 8.28
N ASN A 58 -10.02 0.69 9.40
CA ASN A 58 -10.73 -0.31 10.20
C ASN A 58 -11.96 -0.82 9.47
N LYS A 59 -12.31 -2.09 9.71
CA LYS A 59 -13.49 -2.75 9.12
C LYS A 59 -14.78 -1.96 9.34
N LYS A 60 -14.90 -1.25 10.48
CA LYS A 60 -16.06 -0.41 10.79
C LYS A 60 -16.29 0.68 9.73
N PHE A 61 -15.23 1.34 9.27
CA PHE A 61 -15.29 2.41 8.27
C PHE A 61 -15.74 1.86 6.92
N LEU A 62 -15.20 0.70 6.58
CA LEU A 62 -15.44 0.04 5.31
C LEU A 62 -16.81 -0.66 5.20
N LYS A 63 -17.50 -0.96 6.32
CA LYS A 63 -18.84 -1.57 6.30
C LYS A 63 -19.90 -0.69 5.62
N GLY A 64 -19.75 0.63 5.66
CA GLY A 64 -20.64 1.59 5.00
C GLY A 64 -20.47 1.68 3.48
N THR A 65 -19.47 0.99 2.92
CA THR A 65 -19.14 1.07 1.49
C THR A 65 -19.81 -0.05 0.68
N ASN A 66 -20.04 0.22 -0.61
CA ASN A 66 -20.60 -0.76 -1.55
C ASN A 66 -19.54 -1.74 -2.09
N MET A 67 -18.67 -2.26 -1.22
CA MET A 67 -17.64 -3.23 -1.61
C MET A 67 -18.24 -4.60 -1.97
N PRO A 68 -17.65 -5.32 -2.95
CA PRO A 68 -18.03 -6.68 -3.28
C PRO A 68 -17.97 -7.61 -2.06
N MET A 69 -18.93 -8.53 -1.93
CA MET A 69 -18.98 -9.48 -0.81
C MET A 69 -17.71 -10.32 -0.67
N ALA A 70 -17.08 -10.68 -1.79
CA ALA A 70 -15.83 -11.41 -1.79
C ALA A 70 -14.69 -10.65 -1.09
N LEU A 71 -14.66 -9.32 -1.24
CA LEU A 71 -13.69 -8.46 -0.57
C LEU A 71 -14.02 -8.32 0.91
N LYS A 72 -15.31 -8.10 1.24
CA LYS A 72 -15.80 -8.02 2.64
C LYS A 72 -15.43 -9.25 3.48
N LYS A 73 -15.44 -10.45 2.87
CA LYS A 73 -15.05 -11.72 3.53
C LYS A 73 -13.56 -11.81 3.87
N LYS A 74 -12.70 -11.15 3.09
CA LYS A 74 -11.24 -11.17 3.29
C LYS A 74 -10.75 -10.13 4.30
N MET A 75 -11.62 -9.20 4.70
CA MET A 75 -11.22 -8.10 5.56
C MET A 75 -11.00 -8.50 7.02
N GLY A 76 -9.83 -8.13 7.53
CA GLY A 76 -9.47 -8.16 8.95
C GLY A 76 -10.11 -7.04 9.74
N VAL A 77 -9.70 -6.89 11.00
CA VAL A 77 -10.10 -5.77 11.88
C VAL A 77 -9.63 -4.44 11.30
N SER A 78 -8.40 -4.40 10.81
CA SER A 78 -7.85 -3.29 10.02
C SER A 78 -7.32 -3.78 8.69
N ASN A 79 -7.33 -2.89 7.71
CA ASN A 79 -7.09 -3.24 6.32
C ASN A 79 -6.27 -2.11 5.69
N ILE A 80 -5.26 -2.47 4.90
CA ILE A 80 -4.52 -1.52 4.07
C ILE A 80 -4.89 -1.83 2.64
N LEU A 81 -5.53 -0.86 1.98
CA LEU A 81 -5.87 -0.92 0.57
C LEU A 81 -4.92 0.00 -0.19
N THR A 82 -4.47 -0.44 -1.36
CA THR A 82 -3.74 0.42 -2.29
C THR A 82 -4.59 0.66 -3.51
N ALA A 83 -4.71 1.91 -3.93
CA ALA A 83 -5.34 2.29 -5.18
C ALA A 83 -4.30 2.84 -6.13
N VAL A 84 -4.45 2.48 -7.40
CA VAL A 84 -3.80 3.20 -8.48
C VAL A 84 -4.87 3.89 -9.30
N GLU A 85 -4.67 5.18 -9.53
CA GLU A 85 -5.55 6.01 -10.30
C GLU A 85 -4.82 6.57 -11.50
N VAL A 86 -5.54 6.70 -12.61
CA VAL A 86 -5.04 7.32 -13.84
C VAL A 86 -6.07 8.33 -14.29
N ASN A 87 -5.66 9.59 -14.51
CA ASN A 87 -6.53 10.71 -14.88
C ASN A 87 -7.75 10.84 -13.92
N GLY A 88 -7.49 10.72 -12.61
CA GLY A 88 -8.51 10.81 -11.56
C GLY A 88 -9.48 9.62 -11.47
N LYS A 89 -9.25 8.54 -12.24
CA LYS A 89 -10.09 7.33 -12.21
C LYS A 89 -9.33 6.15 -11.59
N PRO A 90 -9.91 5.43 -10.62
CA PRO A 90 -9.28 4.24 -10.07
C PRO A 90 -9.22 3.14 -11.13
N VAL A 91 -7.99 2.71 -11.46
CA VAL A 91 -7.71 1.62 -12.42
C VAL A 91 -7.34 0.30 -11.73
N GLY A 92 -7.22 0.32 -10.41
CA GLY A 92 -7.04 -0.86 -9.57
C GLY A 92 -7.12 -0.50 -8.09
N ILE A 93 -7.76 -1.35 -7.29
CA ILE A 93 -7.79 -1.28 -5.83
C ILE A 93 -7.43 -2.68 -5.30
N PHE A 94 -6.44 -2.75 -4.44
CA PHE A 94 -5.87 -4.01 -3.94
C PHE A 94 -5.90 -4.01 -2.42
N LEU A 95 -6.47 -5.05 -1.81
CA LEU A 95 -6.38 -5.29 -0.37
C LEU A 95 -5.04 -5.98 -0.08
N VAL A 96 -4.02 -5.20 0.26
CA VAL A 96 -2.63 -5.68 0.37
C VAL A 96 -2.23 -6.08 1.79
N CYS A 97 -2.97 -5.68 2.81
CA CYS A 97 -2.74 -6.08 4.20
C CYS A 97 -4.04 -6.20 4.98
N THR A 98 -4.15 -7.22 5.83
CA THR A 98 -5.31 -7.47 6.69
C THR A 98 -4.86 -7.84 8.10
N LEU A 99 -5.02 -6.90 9.03
CA LEU A 99 -4.62 -7.04 10.42
C LEU A 99 -5.76 -7.60 11.28
N SER A 100 -5.41 -8.39 12.30
CA SER A 100 -6.35 -8.91 13.30
C SER A 100 -6.63 -7.94 14.47
N VAL A 101 -5.94 -6.80 14.49
CA VAL A 101 -6.05 -5.75 15.51
C VAL A 101 -6.39 -4.40 14.87
N PRO A 102 -6.96 -3.43 15.61
CA PRO A 102 -7.13 -2.05 15.16
C PRO A 102 -5.80 -1.38 14.79
N LEU A 103 -5.81 -0.38 13.90
CA LEU A 103 -4.61 0.39 13.52
C LEU A 103 -3.94 1.03 14.73
N SER A 104 -4.73 1.52 15.68
CA SER A 104 -4.27 2.07 16.97
C SER A 104 -3.51 1.06 17.85
N LYS A 105 -3.62 -0.24 17.55
CA LYS A 105 -3.00 -1.35 18.28
C LYS A 105 -1.89 -2.05 17.50
N VAL A 106 -1.51 -1.54 16.34
CA VAL A 106 -0.32 -2.01 15.61
C VAL A 106 0.92 -1.51 16.36
N LEU A 107 1.75 -2.42 16.85
CA LEU A 107 2.92 -2.08 17.69
C LEU A 107 4.27 -2.43 17.05
N THR A 108 4.28 -3.33 16.06
CA THR A 108 5.53 -3.79 15.43
C THR A 108 5.36 -3.97 13.92
N GLU A 109 6.46 -3.79 13.18
CA GLU A 109 6.54 -4.09 11.74
C GLU A 109 6.15 -5.54 11.44
N ASP A 110 6.58 -6.50 12.29
CA ASP A 110 6.28 -7.93 12.13
C ASP A 110 4.77 -8.23 12.10
N GLN A 111 3.95 -7.46 12.84
CA GLN A 111 2.48 -7.60 12.76
C GLN A 111 1.96 -7.22 11.36
N VAL A 112 2.55 -6.20 10.75
CA VAL A 112 2.19 -5.75 9.40
C VAL A 112 2.68 -6.76 8.38
N PHE A 113 3.94 -7.18 8.47
CA PHE A 113 4.57 -8.14 7.55
C PHE A 113 3.80 -9.45 7.47
N LYS A 114 3.47 -10.06 8.62
CA LYS A 114 2.67 -11.30 8.69
C LYS A 114 1.25 -11.16 8.15
N SER A 115 0.75 -9.93 8.05
CA SER A 115 -0.60 -9.60 7.60
C SER A 115 -0.68 -9.24 6.11
N ILE A 116 0.47 -9.22 5.41
CA ILE A 116 0.54 -8.93 3.98
C ILE A 116 -0.18 -10.01 3.16
N GLN A 117 -0.99 -9.55 2.22
CA GLN A 117 -1.66 -10.37 1.21
C GLN A 117 -0.74 -10.48 -0.02
N THR A 118 0.26 -11.35 0.04
CA THR A 118 1.35 -11.46 -0.95
C THR A 118 0.88 -11.40 -2.40
N LYS A 119 -0.14 -12.18 -2.76
CA LYS A 119 -0.67 -12.17 -4.13
C LYS A 119 -1.19 -10.78 -4.55
N ALA A 120 -2.00 -10.15 -3.70
CA ALA A 120 -2.55 -8.83 -4.00
C ALA A 120 -1.47 -7.75 -4.05
N LEU A 121 -0.43 -7.87 -3.22
CA LEU A 121 0.71 -6.97 -3.21
C LEU A 121 1.54 -7.09 -4.50
N HIS A 122 1.78 -8.31 -5.01
CA HIS A 122 2.46 -8.51 -6.29
C HIS A 122 1.61 -8.05 -7.48
N ASP A 123 0.29 -8.27 -7.46
CA ASP A 123 -0.64 -7.75 -8.48
C ASP A 123 -0.59 -6.21 -8.51
N PHE A 124 -0.57 -5.58 -7.34
CA PHE A 124 -0.38 -4.13 -7.20
C PHE A 124 0.97 -3.67 -7.77
N LYS A 125 2.08 -4.30 -7.36
CA LYS A 125 3.42 -4.00 -7.87
C LYS A 125 3.49 -4.07 -9.39
N GLY A 126 2.93 -5.13 -9.99
CA GLY A 126 2.87 -5.30 -11.43
C GLY A 126 2.06 -4.20 -12.12
N LYS A 127 0.93 -3.78 -11.53
CA LYS A 127 0.12 -2.68 -12.05
C LYS A 127 0.86 -1.34 -12.01
N VAL A 128 1.56 -1.05 -10.92
CA VAL A 128 2.39 0.16 -10.78
C VAL A 128 3.53 0.15 -11.79
N ALA A 129 4.28 -0.96 -11.92
CA ALA A 129 5.38 -1.07 -12.87
C ALA A 129 4.93 -0.84 -14.32
N LEU A 130 3.80 -1.43 -14.71
CA LEU A 130 3.22 -1.25 -16.05
C LEU A 130 2.79 0.21 -16.31
N LEU A 131 2.29 0.90 -15.29
CA LEU A 131 1.93 2.31 -15.41
C LEU A 131 3.16 3.22 -15.47
N MET A 132 4.20 2.92 -14.71
CA MET A 132 5.46 3.66 -14.79
C MET A 132 6.09 3.50 -16.18
N GLN A 133 6.17 2.27 -16.71
CA GLN A 133 6.66 2.02 -18.07
C GLN A 133 5.90 2.85 -19.12
N ARG A 134 4.57 2.84 -19.07
CA ARG A 134 3.73 3.62 -20.01
C ARG A 134 3.82 5.13 -19.81
N GLY A 135 4.00 5.58 -18.57
CA GLY A 135 4.22 6.99 -18.24
C GLY A 135 5.50 7.53 -18.88
N PHE A 136 6.58 6.75 -18.83
CA PHE A 136 7.85 7.10 -19.51
C PHE A 136 7.73 7.08 -21.05
N GLU A 137 6.89 6.22 -21.63
CA GLU A 137 6.66 6.20 -23.10
C GLU A 137 5.92 7.44 -23.61
N THR A 138 5.07 8.05 -22.77
CA THR A 138 4.26 9.22 -23.16
C THR A 138 5.07 10.52 -23.12
N ASP A 139 6.11 10.60 -22.28
CA ASP A 139 7.05 11.74 -22.20
C ASP A 139 8.06 11.76 -23.36
N ALA A 140 8.42 10.59 -23.92
CA ALA A 140 9.36 10.50 -25.05
C ALA A 140 8.74 10.87 -26.42
N SER A 141 7.42 11.13 -26.46
CA SER A 141 6.65 11.33 -27.70
C SER A 141 5.93 12.68 -27.73
N ALA A 142 6.48 13.74 -27.12
CA ALA A 142 6.00 15.10 -27.35
C ALA A 142 6.61 15.64 -28.66
N PRO A 143 5.82 15.88 -29.73
CA PRO A 143 6.34 16.60 -30.89
C PRO A 143 6.59 18.06 -30.49
N VAL A 144 7.83 18.50 -30.62
CA VAL A 144 8.19 19.91 -30.71
C VAL A 144 7.42 20.51 -31.89
N HIS A 145 6.49 21.43 -31.60
CA HIS A 145 5.91 22.33 -32.58
C HIS A 145 6.86 23.48 -32.88
#